data_AF-A0A1T4PC91-F1
#
_entry.id   AF-A0A1T4PC91-F1
#
_cell.length_a   1.000
_cell.length_b   1.000
_cell.length_c   1.000
_cell.angle_alpha   90.00
_cell.angle_beta   90.00
_cell.angle_gamma   90.00
#
_symmetry.space_group_name_H-M   'P 1'
#
loop_
_entity.id
_entity.type
_entity.pdbx_description
1 polymer ?
#
loop_
_entity_poly.entity_id
_entity_poly.type
_entity_poly.pdbx_seq_one_letter_code
_entity_poly.pdbx_strand_id
1 'polypeptide(L)'
;MARTSPLPRSFPVGLSLLLVIATLLCVLQIANALHDSTGGGEARISDAYEGFFLSVGLWIVLAIMMLAAGITGTMPRWTALLAVILVPTAAVASVVALDMCSRNLRWAVVFLLALPALVAFYAFWARLPALHAALPAEKVSAIIWTAIFLLSIVTFALAA
;
A
#
# COMPACT_ATOMS: atom_id res chain seq x y z
N MET A 1 -3.61 49.34 3.69
CA MET A 1 -4.05 48.25 2.79
C MET A 1 -2.96 47.19 2.72
N ALA A 2 -3.05 46.13 3.51
CA ALA A 2 -2.10 45.01 3.45
C ALA A 2 -2.64 43.95 2.49
N ARG A 3 -1.94 43.70 1.37
CA ARG A 3 -2.17 42.52 0.53
C ARG A 3 -1.61 41.32 1.27
N THR A 4 -2.46 40.46 1.82
CA THR A 4 -2.07 39.11 2.20
C THR A 4 -1.88 38.32 0.91
N SER A 5 -0.64 38.16 0.48
CA SER A 5 -0.28 37.17 -0.53
C SER A 5 -0.74 35.78 -0.05
N PRO A 6 -1.60 35.06 -0.78
CA PRO A 6 -1.89 33.67 -0.42
C PRO A 6 -0.58 32.89 -0.52
N LEU A 7 -0.12 32.35 0.61
CA LEU A 7 1.01 31.43 0.64
C LEU A 7 0.77 30.33 -0.41
N PRO A 8 1.77 29.99 -1.25
CA PRO A 8 1.64 28.91 -2.20
C PRO A 8 1.17 27.66 -1.46
N ARG A 9 0.04 27.08 -1.87
CA ARG A 9 -0.32 25.70 -1.48
C ARG A 9 0.85 24.83 -1.90
N SER A 10 1.72 24.49 -0.96
CA SER A 10 2.79 23.55 -1.22
C SER A 10 2.11 22.26 -1.65
N PHE A 11 2.30 21.93 -2.93
CA PHE A 11 1.97 20.61 -3.45
C PHE A 11 2.58 19.60 -2.47
N PRO A 12 1.92 18.49 -2.12
CA PRO A 12 2.42 17.59 -1.10
C PRO A 12 3.64 16.82 -1.64
N VAL A 13 4.80 17.49 -1.71
CA VAL A 13 6.07 16.96 -2.22
C VAL A 13 6.45 15.71 -1.43
N GLY A 14 6.26 15.74 -0.11
CA GLY A 14 6.47 14.57 0.75
C GLY A 14 5.58 13.38 0.39
N LEU A 15 4.33 13.60 -0.03
CA LEU A 15 3.44 12.51 -0.48
C LEU A 15 3.90 11.93 -1.81
N SER A 16 4.30 12.81 -2.75
CA SER A 16 4.80 12.38 -4.05
C SER A 16 6.08 11.56 -3.89
N LEU A 17 6.98 12.00 -2.99
CA LEU A 17 8.18 11.26 -2.63
C LEU A 17 7.85 9.91 -1.98
N LEU A 18 6.93 9.86 -1.02
CA LEU A 18 6.49 8.60 -0.39
C LEU A 18 5.83 7.65 -1.41
N LEU A 19 5.06 8.17 -2.37
CA LEU A 19 4.46 7.38 -3.44
C LEU A 19 5.54 6.79 -4.36
N VAL A 20 6.55 7.58 -4.73
CA VAL A 20 7.70 7.10 -5.51
C VAL A 20 8.44 6.01 -4.74
N ILE A 21 8.72 6.22 -3.45
CA ILE A 21 9.38 5.23 -2.59
C ILE A 21 8.54 3.95 -2.48
N ALA A 22 7.23 4.05 -2.22
CA ALA A 22 6.33 2.90 -2.14
C ALA A 22 6.27 2.12 -3.47
N THR A 23 6.21 2.83 -4.59
CA THR A 23 6.23 2.20 -5.92
C THR A 23 7.55 1.48 -6.16
N LEU A 24 8.66 2.11 -5.81
CA LEU A 24 10.00 1.55 -5.97
C LEU A 24 10.16 0.29 -5.11
N LEU A 25 9.78 0.36 -3.83
CA LEU A 25 9.77 -0.79 -2.91
C LEU A 25 8.87 -1.94 -3.40
N CYS A 26 7.70 -1.62 -3.96
CA CYS A 26 6.80 -2.62 -4.54
C CYS A 26 7.42 -3.33 -5.75
N VAL A 27 8.03 -2.57 -6.66
CA VAL A 27 8.73 -3.13 -7.83
C VAL A 27 9.90 -4.01 -7.40
N LEU A 28 10.71 -3.55 -6.43
CA LEU A 28 11.80 -4.33 -5.84
C LEU A 28 11.31 -5.63 -5.19
N GLN A 29 10.21 -5.56 -4.43
CA GLN A 29 9.61 -6.74 -3.81
C GLN A 29 9.16 -7.77 -4.87
N ILE A 30 8.51 -7.32 -5.94
CA ILE A 30 8.07 -8.20 -7.03
C ILE A 30 9.28 -8.79 -7.78
N ALA A 31 10.30 -7.97 -8.02
CA ALA A 31 11.54 -8.43 -8.65
C ALA A 31 12.21 -9.52 -7.80
N ASN A 32 12.27 -9.34 -6.47
CA ASN A 32 12.78 -10.34 -5.54
C ASN A 32 11.91 -11.60 -5.52
N ALA A 33 10.58 -11.46 -5.53
CA ALA A 33 9.64 -12.59 -5.54
C ALA A 33 9.70 -13.43 -6.84
N LEU A 34 10.11 -12.81 -7.95
CA LEU A 34 10.27 -13.46 -9.25
C LEU A 34 11.72 -13.91 -9.51
N HIS A 35 12.66 -13.58 -8.63
CA HIS A 35 14.05 -13.96 -8.76
C HIS A 35 14.25 -15.41 -8.33
N ASP A 36 14.72 -16.26 -9.25
CA ASP A 36 15.12 -17.62 -8.91
C ASP A 36 16.54 -17.60 -8.35
N SER A 37 16.70 -17.85 -7.04
CA SER A 37 18.02 -17.89 -6.39
C SER A 37 18.92 -18.96 -7.03
N THR A 38 19.93 -18.52 -7.79
CA THR A 38 20.90 -19.42 -8.44
C THR A 38 22.04 -19.88 -7.51
N GLY A 39 22.09 -19.35 -6.28
CA GLY A 39 23.12 -19.65 -5.28
C GLY A 39 22.77 -20.78 -4.30
N GLY A 40 23.73 -21.12 -3.43
CA GLY A 40 23.57 -22.10 -2.35
C GLY A 40 22.64 -21.62 -1.22
N GLY A 41 22.57 -22.38 -0.12
CA GLY A 41 21.66 -22.08 1.01
C GLY A 41 21.87 -20.69 1.62
N GLU A 42 23.10 -20.18 1.61
CA GLU A 42 23.48 -18.85 2.08
C GLU A 42 22.77 -17.74 1.29
N ALA A 43 22.75 -17.86 -0.05
CA ALA A 43 22.10 -16.91 -0.95
C ALA A 43 20.58 -16.91 -0.75
N ARG A 44 19.98 -18.08 -0.58
CA ARG A 44 18.53 -18.21 -0.31
C ARG A 44 18.12 -17.55 1.01
N ILE A 45 18.96 -17.63 2.03
CA ILE A 45 18.72 -16.95 3.31
C ILE A 45 18.80 -15.42 3.10
N SER A 46 19.78 -14.94 2.36
CA SER A 46 19.91 -13.51 2.02
C SER A 46 18.68 -12.98 1.27
N ASP A 47 18.24 -13.67 0.22
CA ASP A 47 17.07 -13.27 -0.60
C ASP A 47 15.77 -13.25 0.23
N ALA A 48 15.63 -14.16 1.19
CA ALA A 48 14.49 -14.19 2.10
C ALA A 48 14.48 -12.99 3.05
N TYR A 49 15.64 -12.61 3.60
CA TYR A 49 15.76 -11.41 4.43
C TYR A 49 15.52 -10.13 3.62
N GLU A 50 16.04 -10.05 2.39
CA GLU A 50 15.81 -8.92 1.50
C GLU A 50 14.31 -8.74 1.22
N GLY A 51 13.61 -9.82 0.84
CA GLY A 51 12.16 -9.81 0.64
C GLY A 51 11.38 -9.38 1.89
N PHE A 52 11.82 -9.81 3.07
CA PHE A 52 11.22 -9.41 4.35
C PHE A 52 11.40 -7.91 4.62
N PHE A 53 12.62 -7.38 4.47
CA PHE A 53 12.90 -5.95 4.66
C PHE A 53 12.15 -5.07 3.66
N LEU A 54 12.09 -5.47 2.38
CA LEU A 54 11.33 -4.77 1.35
C LEU A 54 9.84 -4.74 1.70
N SER A 55 9.28 -5.85 2.17
CA SER A 55 7.88 -5.94 2.60
C SER A 55 7.60 -5.04 3.80
N VAL A 56 8.38 -5.18 4.87
CA VAL A 56 8.21 -4.38 6.07
C VAL A 56 8.36 -2.89 5.77
N GLY A 57 9.38 -2.51 4.98
CA GLY A 57 9.60 -1.13 4.55
C GLY A 57 8.42 -0.57 3.76
N LEU A 58 7.88 -1.32 2.79
CA LEU A 58 6.72 -0.92 2.00
C LEU A 58 5.50 -0.65 2.88
N TRP A 59 5.18 -1.58 3.78
CA TRP A 59 4.01 -1.45 4.66
C TRP A 59 4.16 -0.34 5.68
N ILE A 60 5.38 -0.06 6.17
CA ILE A 60 5.66 1.11 7.01
C ILE A 60 5.41 2.40 6.24
N VAL A 61 5.92 2.52 5.01
CA VAL A 61 5.72 3.72 4.16
C VAL A 61 4.23 3.95 3.90
N LEU A 62 3.47 2.88 3.58
CA LEU A 62 2.02 2.96 3.39
C LEU A 62 1.29 3.38 4.67
N ALA A 63 1.68 2.83 5.82
CA ALA A 63 1.11 3.21 7.11
C ALA A 63 1.37 4.69 7.42
N ILE A 64 2.57 5.19 7.15
CA ILE A 64 2.92 6.62 7.30
C ILE A 64 2.07 7.46 6.34
N MET A 65 1.94 7.10 5.06
CA MET A 65 1.08 7.81 4.12
C MET A 65 -0.37 7.88 4.60
N MET A 66 -0.88 6.78 5.17
CA MET A 66 -2.24 6.68 5.69
C MET A 66 -2.43 7.53 6.96
N LEU A 67 -1.50 7.46 7.91
CA LEU A 67 -1.50 8.29 9.11
C LEU A 67 -1.48 9.78 8.73
N ALA A 68 -0.63 10.11 7.76
CA ALA A 68 -0.45 11.45 7.25
C ALA A 68 -1.70 11.93 6.47
N ALA A 69 -2.51 11.04 5.90
CA ALA A 69 -3.83 11.36 5.36
C ALA A 69 -4.85 11.60 6.49
N GLY A 70 -4.88 10.75 7.51
CA GLY A 70 -5.80 10.85 8.65
C GLY A 70 -5.66 12.17 9.44
N ILE A 71 -4.43 12.64 9.68
CA ILE A 71 -4.18 13.92 10.37
C ILE A 71 -4.66 15.15 9.57
N THR A 72 -4.85 15.02 8.26
CA THR A 72 -5.29 16.14 7.41
C THR A 72 -6.81 16.36 7.51
N GLY A 73 -7.53 15.51 8.25
CA GLY A 73 -8.94 15.73 8.63
C GLY A 73 -9.97 15.57 7.51
N THR A 74 -9.55 15.18 6.31
CA THR A 74 -10.42 14.96 5.14
C THR A 74 -11.10 13.58 5.12
N MET A 75 -10.76 12.69 6.06
CA MET A 75 -11.27 11.32 6.11
C MET A 75 -12.43 11.16 7.12
N PRO A 76 -13.49 10.41 6.75
CA PRO A 76 -14.47 9.92 7.71
C PRO A 76 -13.80 9.12 8.83
N ARG A 77 -14.21 9.35 10.09
CA ARG A 77 -13.60 8.68 11.25
C ARG A 77 -13.67 7.15 11.18
N TRP A 78 -14.74 6.61 10.60
CA TRP A 78 -14.91 5.17 10.38
C TRP A 78 -13.86 4.58 9.44
N THR A 79 -13.43 5.31 8.40
CA THR A 79 -12.37 4.84 7.50
C THR A 79 -11.00 4.80 8.15
N ALA A 80 -10.72 5.69 9.11
CA ALA A 80 -9.49 5.60 9.89
C ALA A 80 -9.48 4.32 10.74
N LEU A 81 -10.63 3.95 11.31
CA LEU A 81 -10.78 2.76 12.13
C LEU A 81 -10.66 1.47 11.30
N LEU A 82 -11.27 1.44 10.11
CA LEU A 82 -11.07 0.37 9.13
C LEU A 82 -9.61 0.25 8.69
N ALA A 83 -8.90 1.37 8.53
CA ALA A 83 -7.49 1.35 8.17
C ALA A 83 -6.59 0.68 9.20
N VAL A 84 -6.85 0.93 10.48
CA VAL A 84 -6.10 0.27 11.56
C VAL A 84 -6.25 -1.26 11.50
N ILE A 85 -7.36 -1.77 10.96
CA ILE A 85 -7.63 -3.21 10.89
C ILE A 85 -7.21 -3.79 9.54
N LEU A 86 -7.72 -3.29 8.39
CA LEU A 86 -7.41 -3.95 7.11
C LEU A 86 -6.01 -3.64 6.60
N VAL A 87 -5.33 -2.56 7.00
CA VAL A 87 -3.93 -2.34 6.58
C VAL A 87 -3.03 -3.47 7.08
N PRO A 88 -3.02 -3.84 8.38
CA PRO A 88 -2.28 -5.00 8.82
C PRO A 88 -2.82 -6.31 8.24
N THR A 89 -4.15 -6.46 8.04
CA THR A 89 -4.68 -7.66 7.35
C THR A 89 -4.16 -7.79 5.91
N ALA A 90 -4.11 -6.69 5.15
CA ALA A 90 -3.58 -6.66 3.79
C ALA A 90 -2.06 -6.91 3.77
N ALA A 91 -1.35 -6.47 4.81
CA ALA A 91 0.07 -6.81 5.00
C ALA A 91 0.26 -8.32 5.17
N VAL A 92 -0.53 -8.96 6.02
CA VAL A 92 -0.49 -10.42 6.20
C VAL A 92 -0.87 -11.13 4.90
N ALA A 93 -1.93 -10.69 4.20
CA ALA A 93 -2.32 -11.25 2.91
C ALA A 93 -1.19 -11.14 1.87
N SER A 94 -0.39 -10.07 1.90
CA SER A 94 0.76 -9.90 1.01
C SER A 94 1.89 -10.87 1.34
N VAL A 95 2.15 -11.16 2.61
CA VAL A 95 3.10 -12.21 3.00
C VAL A 95 2.62 -13.59 2.55
N VAL A 96 1.32 -13.87 2.65
CA VAL A 96 0.72 -15.11 2.14
C VAL A 96 0.86 -15.21 0.61
N ALA A 97 0.63 -14.12 -0.12
CA ALA A 97 0.85 -14.07 -1.57
C ALA A 97 2.33 -14.29 -1.95
N LEU A 98 3.26 -13.82 -1.11
CA LEU A 98 4.70 -14.08 -1.29
C LEU A 98 5.04 -15.57 -1.09
N ASP A 99 4.45 -16.23 -0.08
CA ASP A 99 4.56 -17.68 0.12
C ASP A 99 4.03 -18.45 -1.11
N MET A 100 2.90 -18.04 -1.67
CA MET A 100 2.37 -18.62 -2.91
C MET A 100 3.33 -18.45 -4.10
N CYS A 101 3.94 -17.28 -4.25
CA CYS A 101 4.94 -17.04 -5.31
C CYS A 101 6.13 -18.00 -5.16
N SER A 102 6.60 -18.22 -3.93
CA SER A 102 7.67 -19.18 -3.60
C SER A 102 7.30 -20.63 -3.99
N ARG A 103 6.02 -20.99 -3.93
CA ARG A 103 5.50 -22.30 -4.39
C ARG A 103 5.30 -22.38 -5.92
N ASN A 104 5.93 -21.50 -6.70
CA ASN A 104 5.80 -21.39 -8.16
C ASN A 104 4.42 -20.93 -8.68
N LEU A 105 3.55 -20.39 -7.82
CA LEU A 105 2.27 -19.81 -8.25
C LEU A 105 2.47 -18.37 -8.72
N ARG A 106 3.08 -18.19 -9.89
CA ARG A 106 3.45 -16.88 -10.47
C ARG A 106 2.27 -15.88 -10.60
N TRP A 107 1.03 -16.36 -10.66
CA TRP A 107 -0.17 -15.51 -10.69
C TRP A 107 -0.42 -14.77 -9.36
N ALA A 108 0.15 -15.25 -8.24
CA ALA A 108 -0.01 -14.61 -6.94
C ALA A 108 0.67 -13.22 -6.85
N VAL A 109 1.60 -12.91 -7.75
CA VAL A 109 2.19 -11.55 -7.90
C VAL A 109 1.13 -10.48 -8.11
N VAL A 110 -0.02 -10.81 -8.71
CA VAL A 110 -1.12 -9.85 -8.90
C VAL A 110 -1.65 -9.35 -7.56
N PHE A 111 -1.81 -10.24 -6.56
CA PHE A 111 -2.25 -9.83 -5.22
C PHE A 111 -1.17 -9.03 -4.49
N LEU A 112 0.09 -9.42 -4.66
CA LEU A 112 1.25 -8.73 -4.10
C LEU A 112 1.39 -7.29 -4.63
N LEU A 113 0.98 -7.03 -5.87
CA LEU A 113 0.93 -5.69 -6.46
C LEU A 113 -0.36 -4.95 -6.11
N ALA A 114 -1.52 -5.60 -6.23
CA ALA A 114 -2.82 -4.95 -6.16
C ALA A 114 -3.12 -4.40 -4.75
N LEU A 115 -2.76 -5.13 -3.69
CA LEU A 115 -2.99 -4.71 -2.31
C LEU A 115 -2.24 -3.40 -1.96
N PRO A 116 -0.90 -3.33 -2.07
CA PRO A 116 -0.18 -2.10 -1.75
C PRO A 116 -0.52 -0.96 -2.72
N ALA A 117 -0.79 -1.26 -3.99
CA ALA A 117 -1.23 -0.25 -4.95
C ALA A 117 -2.58 0.38 -4.57
N LEU A 118 -3.57 -0.41 -4.12
CA LEU A 118 -4.84 0.11 -3.64
C LEU A 118 -4.67 1.01 -2.41
N VAL A 119 -3.84 0.59 -1.45
CA VAL A 119 -3.58 1.37 -0.24
C VAL A 119 -2.86 2.68 -0.58
N ALA A 120 -1.86 2.64 -1.46
CA ALA A 120 -1.15 3.82 -1.92
C ALA A 120 -2.09 4.79 -2.66
N PHE A 121 -2.91 4.25 -3.57
CA PHE A 121 -3.90 5.03 -4.32
C PHE A 121 -4.91 5.69 -3.38
N TYR A 122 -5.41 4.96 -2.40
CA TYR A 122 -6.34 5.49 -1.40
C TYR A 122 -5.70 6.59 -0.55
N ALA A 123 -4.48 6.38 -0.05
CA ALA A 123 -3.77 7.39 0.73
C ALA A 123 -3.48 8.66 -0.11
N PHE A 124 -3.17 8.48 -1.39
CA PHE A 124 -2.98 9.58 -2.33
C PHE A 124 -4.29 10.34 -2.59
N TRP A 125 -5.37 9.61 -2.86
CA TRP A 125 -6.70 10.17 -3.09
C TRP A 125 -7.25 10.90 -1.85
N ALA A 126 -7.05 10.33 -0.66
CA ALA A 126 -7.47 10.89 0.62
C ALA A 126 -6.87 12.29 0.90
N ARG A 127 -5.69 12.57 0.32
CA ARG A 127 -4.94 13.81 0.46
C ARG A 127 -5.28 14.88 -0.57
N LEU A 128 -6.09 14.56 -1.59
CA LEU A 128 -6.48 15.52 -2.62
C LEU A 128 -7.86 16.12 -2.28
N PRO A 129 -7.92 17.28 -1.59
CA PRO A 129 -9.20 17.91 -1.27
C PRO A 129 -9.98 18.33 -2.53
N ALA A 130 -9.28 18.59 -3.64
CA ALA A 130 -9.90 18.88 -4.93
C ALA A 130 -10.67 17.69 -5.52
N LEU A 131 -10.25 16.45 -5.25
CA LEU A 131 -10.93 15.23 -5.70
C LEU A 131 -12.14 14.88 -4.83
N HIS A 132 -12.05 15.12 -3.52
CA HIS A 132 -13.20 15.00 -2.62
C HIS A 132 -14.32 16.01 -2.89
N ALA A 133 -14.00 17.16 -3.50
CA ALA A 133 -15.00 18.14 -3.92
C ALA A 133 -15.83 17.66 -5.12
N ALA A 134 -15.28 16.75 -5.94
CA ALA A 134 -15.95 16.22 -7.14
C ALA A 134 -16.62 14.85 -6.90
N LEU A 135 -16.17 14.08 -5.90
CA LEU A 135 -16.63 12.72 -5.64
C LEU A 135 -17.06 12.55 -4.17
N PRO A 136 -18.25 11.96 -3.91
CA PRO A 136 -18.71 11.72 -2.55
C PRO A 136 -17.74 10.78 -1.81
N ALA A 137 -17.08 11.32 -0.79
CA ALA A 137 -16.02 10.68 -0.01
C ALA A 137 -16.36 9.27 0.49
N GLU A 138 -17.63 9.08 0.87
CA GLU A 138 -18.14 7.84 1.43
C GLU A 138 -18.22 6.70 0.42
N LYS A 139 -18.70 6.97 -0.81
CA LYS A 139 -18.87 5.91 -1.82
C LYS A 139 -17.53 5.38 -2.31
N VAL A 140 -16.60 6.27 -2.63
CA VAL A 140 -15.27 5.89 -3.13
C VAL A 140 -14.49 5.14 -2.05
N SER A 141 -14.55 5.62 -0.81
CA SER A 141 -13.94 4.91 0.32
C SER A 141 -14.56 3.52 0.49
N ALA A 142 -15.88 3.40 0.51
CA ALA A 142 -16.55 2.09 0.67
C ALA A 142 -16.15 1.10 -0.44
N ILE A 143 -16.02 1.56 -1.69
CA ILE A 143 -15.58 0.72 -2.82
C ILE A 143 -14.14 0.26 -2.61
N ILE A 144 -13.24 1.15 -2.21
CA ILE A 144 -11.83 0.81 -2.02
C ILE A 144 -11.65 -0.13 -0.81
N TRP A 145 -12.31 0.13 0.32
CA TRP A 145 -12.26 -0.74 1.50
C TRP A 145 -12.86 -2.12 1.23
N THR A 146 -13.97 -2.19 0.48
CA THR A 146 -14.55 -3.48 0.09
C THR A 146 -13.64 -4.23 -0.88
N ALA A 147 -12.99 -3.55 -1.83
CA ALA A 147 -12.01 -4.17 -2.71
C ALA A 147 -10.80 -4.73 -1.93
N ILE A 148 -10.22 -3.97 -0.99
CA ILE A 148 -9.12 -4.44 -0.12
C ILE A 148 -9.56 -5.66 0.69
N PHE A 149 -10.76 -5.61 1.29
CA PHE A 149 -11.30 -6.70 2.07
C PHE A 149 -11.49 -7.97 1.24
N LEU A 150 -12.10 -7.83 0.05
CA LEU A 150 -12.40 -8.93 -0.84
C LEU A 150 -11.12 -9.55 -1.41
N LEU A 151 -10.15 -8.72 -1.83
CA LEU A 151 -8.81 -9.18 -2.22
C LEU A 151 -8.11 -9.94 -1.08
N SER A 152 -8.20 -9.45 0.16
CA SER A 152 -7.62 -10.12 1.32
C SER A 152 -8.27 -11.49 1.55
N ILE A 153 -9.60 -11.57 1.54
CA ILE A 153 -10.33 -12.84 1.69
C ILE A 153 -9.98 -13.82 0.58
N VAL A 154 -9.98 -13.37 -0.68
CA VAL A 154 -9.64 -14.23 -1.82
C VAL A 154 -8.22 -14.77 -1.68
N THR A 155 -7.26 -13.93 -1.25
CA THR A 155 -5.88 -14.37 -1.01
C THR A 155 -5.82 -15.45 0.08
N PHE A 156 -6.52 -15.27 1.20
CA PHE A 156 -6.60 -16.28 2.26
C PHE A 156 -7.30 -17.56 1.80
N ALA A 157 -8.39 -17.45 1.04
CA ALA A 157 -9.13 -18.61 0.54
C ALA A 157 -8.32 -19.43 -0.47
N LEU A 158 -7.47 -18.78 -1.26
CA LEU A 158 -6.54 -19.46 -2.16
C LEU A 158 -5.34 -20.09 -1.43
N ALA A 159 -5.08 -19.67 -0.18
CA ALA A 159 -3.98 -20.16 0.64
C ALA A 159 -4.32 -21.39 1.47
N ALA A 160 -5.62 -21.57 1.77
CA ALA A 160 -6.18 -22.67 2.54
C ALA A 160 -6.28 -23.95 1.69
#